data_AF-A0AAD4MLT8-F1
#
_entry.id   AF-A0AAD4MLT8-F1
#
_cell.length_a   1.000
_cell.length_b   1.000
_cell.length_c   1.000
_cell.angle_alpha   90.00
_cell.angle_beta   90.00
_cell.angle_gamma   90.00
#
_symmetry.space_group_name_H-M   'P 1'
#
loop_
_entity.id
_entity.type
_entity.pdbx_description
1 polymer ?
#
loop_
_entity_poly.entity_id
_entity_poly.type
_entity_poly.pdbx_seq_one_letter_code
_entity_poly.pdbx_strand_id
1 'polypeptide(L)'
;MNSKLAAALLLVLIVENPVLAFDTTQFKVPDSNFPIPSGAIFVAPNGNDANAGTQAAPLLTPAAAVKKAVNGSTIVVRAGVYYEVNLGTVSKKITLQAYPHEQVHFLGSKPATGWTKEQTYWRTAWTNPLASLNINCPKEVINPAYPNACLPEQVFVAGAPLAQVTTKAEVVAGKFFMDSANKVLYIGTDPTSKLVEVGTLTRGLQFYPAAAGSRVLGIGFAQYSSYWGDVLAAVNSYADNLTIDMCSFVQNAAQALKFFAKNTIVRSSVFSYNGQNGLGCNK
;
A
#
# COMPACT_ATOMS: atom_id res chain seq x y z
N MET A 1 -15.60 65.28 -15.71
CA MET A 1 -15.33 64.30 -14.62
C MET A 1 -15.59 62.91 -15.17
N ASN A 2 -14.55 62.09 -15.31
CA ASN A 2 -14.64 60.63 -15.43
C ASN A 2 -13.21 60.06 -15.29
N SER A 3 -12.84 59.74 -14.06
CA SER A 3 -11.60 59.05 -13.69
C SER A 3 -11.77 57.55 -13.97
N LYS A 4 -10.99 57.01 -14.89
CA LYS A 4 -10.81 55.55 -15.02
C LYS A 4 -9.70 55.11 -14.08
N LEU A 5 -10.09 54.48 -12.98
CA LEU A 5 -9.19 53.69 -12.13
C LEU A 5 -8.79 52.42 -12.91
N ALA A 6 -7.50 52.23 -13.16
CA ALA A 6 -6.97 50.94 -13.60
C ALA A 6 -6.67 50.09 -12.36
N ALA A 7 -7.39 48.98 -12.20
CA ALA A 7 -7.13 48.00 -11.16
C ALA A 7 -5.93 47.13 -11.57
N ALA A 8 -4.87 47.14 -10.76
CA ALA A 8 -3.77 46.19 -10.89
C ALA A 8 -4.24 44.81 -10.43
N LEU A 9 -4.27 43.85 -11.35
CA LEU A 9 -4.55 42.45 -11.05
C LEU A 9 -3.30 41.85 -10.38
N LEU A 10 -3.33 41.72 -9.06
CA LEU A 10 -2.32 41.01 -8.29
C LEU A 10 -2.48 39.51 -8.58
N LEU A 11 -1.63 38.96 -9.44
CA LEU A 11 -1.55 37.53 -9.68
C LEU A 11 -0.91 36.87 -8.46
N VAL A 12 -1.74 36.36 -7.55
CA VAL A 12 -1.29 35.48 -6.46
C VAL A 12 -0.89 34.16 -7.11
N LEU A 13 0.41 33.94 -7.32
CA LEU A 13 0.93 32.59 -7.54
C LEU A 13 0.69 31.81 -6.25
N ILE A 14 -0.34 30.97 -6.23
CA ILE A 14 -0.45 29.89 -5.25
C ILE A 14 0.72 28.96 -5.60
N VAL A 15 1.81 29.06 -4.84
CA VAL A 15 2.82 27.99 -4.81
C VAL A 15 2.14 26.84 -4.09
N GLU A 16 1.42 25.99 -4.83
CA GLU A 16 1.05 24.69 -4.33
C GLU A 16 2.36 23.98 -4.03
N ASN A 17 2.70 23.83 -2.74
CA ASN A 17 3.70 22.86 -2.34
C ASN A 17 3.25 21.54 -2.99
N PRO A 18 4.03 20.95 -3.91
CA PRO A 18 3.63 19.68 -4.48
C PRO A 18 3.47 18.72 -3.31
N VAL A 19 2.23 18.26 -3.09
CA VAL A 19 1.99 17.21 -2.10
C VAL A 19 2.82 16.03 -2.58
N LEU A 20 3.87 15.71 -1.82
CA LEU A 20 4.73 14.58 -2.11
C LEU A 20 3.84 13.34 -2.17
N ALA A 21 3.72 12.77 -3.36
CA ALA A 21 2.78 11.70 -3.66
C ALA A 21 3.55 10.44 -4.05
N PHE A 22 2.94 9.28 -3.77
CA PHE A 22 3.43 7.99 -4.22
C PHE A 22 3.59 8.01 -5.74
N ASP A 23 4.72 7.48 -6.24
CA ASP A 23 5.02 7.46 -7.66
C ASP A 23 4.17 6.40 -8.38
N THR A 24 2.97 6.80 -8.78
CA THR A 24 2.05 5.96 -9.57
C THR A 24 2.56 5.69 -10.99
N THR A 25 3.58 6.42 -11.47
CA THR A 25 4.16 6.20 -12.79
C THR A 25 5.06 4.97 -12.79
N GLN A 26 5.77 4.73 -11.68
CA GLN A 26 6.62 3.56 -11.49
C GLN A 26 5.81 2.28 -11.21
N PHE A 27 4.64 2.41 -10.57
CA PHE A 27 3.86 1.27 -10.07
C PHE A 27 2.42 1.23 -10.59
N LYS A 28 2.25 1.28 -11.92
CA LYS A 28 0.93 1.26 -12.56
C LYS A 28 0.16 -0.03 -12.30
N VAL A 29 -1.15 0.14 -12.11
CA VAL A 29 -2.14 -0.94 -12.23
C VAL A 29 -2.52 -1.05 -13.72
N PRO A 30 -2.64 -2.27 -14.28
CA PRO A 30 -3.17 -2.44 -15.63
C PRO A 30 -4.46 -1.64 -15.85
N ASP A 31 -4.54 -0.90 -16.97
CA ASP A 31 -5.74 -0.15 -17.31
C ASP A 31 -6.94 -1.10 -17.46
N SER A 32 -8.04 -0.76 -16.82
CA SER A 32 -9.19 -1.66 -16.67
C SER A 32 -10.50 -0.92 -16.86
N ASN A 33 -11.49 -1.59 -17.44
CA ASN A 33 -12.81 -1.01 -17.71
C ASN A 33 -13.92 -1.95 -17.22
N PHE A 34 -13.92 -2.23 -15.91
CA PHE A 34 -14.91 -3.11 -15.31
C PHE A 34 -16.27 -2.40 -15.21
N PRO A 35 -17.37 -3.00 -15.69
CA PRO A 35 -18.69 -2.38 -15.59
C PRO A 35 -19.07 -2.17 -14.12
N ILE A 36 -19.78 -1.08 -13.86
CA ILE A 36 -20.29 -0.75 -12.53
C ILE A 36 -21.72 -1.29 -12.43
N PRO A 37 -21.98 -2.28 -11.56
CA PRO A 37 -23.34 -2.77 -11.35
C PRO A 37 -24.18 -1.76 -10.55
N SER A 38 -25.49 -1.81 -10.75
CA SER A 38 -26.43 -1.07 -9.90
C SER A 38 -26.28 -1.48 -8.43
N GLY A 39 -26.35 -0.52 -7.52
CA GLY A 39 -26.20 -0.76 -6.08
C GLY A 39 -24.75 -0.94 -5.62
N ALA A 40 -23.76 -0.62 -6.44
CA ALA A 40 -22.36 -0.61 -6.03
C ALA A 40 -22.10 0.37 -4.87
N ILE A 41 -21.18 -0.02 -3.98
CA ILE A 41 -20.69 0.83 -2.88
C ILE A 41 -19.44 1.54 -3.34
N PHE A 42 -19.42 2.87 -3.25
CA PHE A 42 -18.30 3.69 -3.73
C PHE A 42 -17.37 4.12 -2.60
N VAL A 43 -16.08 4.11 -2.89
CA VAL A 43 -15.00 4.61 -2.02
C VAL A 43 -14.20 5.65 -2.80
N ALA A 44 -13.88 6.79 -2.20
CA ALA A 44 -13.07 7.84 -2.82
C ALA A 44 -12.22 8.59 -1.79
N PRO A 45 -11.04 9.13 -2.15
CA PRO A 45 -10.19 9.85 -1.19
C PRO A 45 -10.82 11.13 -0.63
N ASN A 46 -11.81 11.71 -1.33
CA ASN A 46 -12.60 12.86 -0.88
C ASN A 46 -13.93 12.45 -0.23
N GLY A 47 -14.12 11.16 0.07
CA GLY A 47 -15.33 10.65 0.71
C GLY A 47 -15.39 10.90 2.21
N ASN A 48 -16.40 10.32 2.85
CA ASN A 48 -16.56 10.32 4.30
C ASN A 48 -17.22 8.99 4.72
N ASP A 49 -16.71 8.32 5.75
CA ASP A 49 -17.25 7.03 6.19
C ASP A 49 -18.65 7.11 6.83
N ALA A 50 -19.12 8.32 7.13
CA ALA A 50 -20.52 8.57 7.47
C ALA A 50 -21.46 8.60 6.26
N ASN A 51 -20.92 8.65 5.03
CA ASN A 51 -21.74 8.74 3.83
C ASN A 51 -22.50 7.44 3.51
N ALA A 52 -23.49 7.58 2.63
CA ALA A 52 -24.27 6.45 2.15
C ALA A 52 -23.44 5.44 1.31
N GLY A 53 -22.26 5.81 0.81
CA GLY A 53 -21.47 4.96 -0.08
C GLY A 53 -22.02 4.90 -1.49
N THR A 54 -22.75 5.93 -1.91
CA THR A 54 -23.20 6.12 -3.30
C THR A 54 -22.10 6.83 -4.09
N GLN A 55 -22.21 6.86 -5.42
CA GLN A 55 -21.21 7.57 -6.23
C GLN A 55 -21.13 9.07 -5.91
N ALA A 56 -22.25 9.70 -5.57
CA ALA A 56 -22.32 11.12 -5.19
C ALA A 56 -21.90 11.39 -3.73
N ALA A 57 -22.00 10.38 -2.86
CA ALA A 57 -21.59 10.44 -1.46
C ALA A 57 -20.79 9.17 -1.11
N PRO A 58 -19.53 9.07 -1.59
CA PRO A 58 -18.72 7.88 -1.40
C PRO A 58 -18.21 7.77 0.04
N LEU A 59 -17.92 6.54 0.47
CA LEU A 59 -17.16 6.29 1.69
C LEU A 59 -15.72 6.76 1.52
N LEU A 60 -15.04 7.07 2.64
CA LEU A 60 -13.64 7.46 2.61
C LEU A 60 -12.73 6.24 2.52
N THR A 61 -13.00 5.22 3.33
CA THR A 61 -12.09 4.08 3.50
C THR A 61 -12.60 2.81 2.83
N PRO A 62 -11.70 2.03 2.20
CA PRO A 62 -12.01 0.69 1.72
C PRO A 62 -12.54 -0.25 2.83
N ALA A 63 -12.02 -0.13 4.05
CA ALA A 63 -12.43 -0.93 5.19
C ALA A 63 -13.90 -0.65 5.59
N ALA A 64 -14.34 0.61 5.59
CA ALA A 64 -15.74 0.95 5.82
C ALA A 64 -16.67 0.35 4.75
N ALA A 65 -16.24 0.35 3.48
CA ALA A 65 -17.01 -0.28 2.41
C ALA A 65 -17.11 -1.80 2.56
N VAL A 66 -16.02 -2.48 2.94
CA VAL A 66 -16.04 -3.92 3.25
C VAL A 66 -16.95 -4.21 4.43
N LYS A 67 -16.95 -3.37 5.48
CA LYS A 67 -17.87 -3.51 6.62
C LYS A 67 -19.33 -3.36 6.19
N LYS A 68 -19.63 -2.35 5.36
CA LYS A 68 -20.98 -2.04 4.86
C LYS A 68 -21.52 -3.06 3.86
N ALA A 69 -20.64 -3.66 3.06
CA ALA A 69 -20.99 -4.64 2.05
C ALA A 69 -21.78 -5.81 2.63
N VAL A 70 -22.77 -6.30 1.90
CA VAL A 70 -23.42 -7.58 2.17
C VAL A 70 -22.86 -8.65 1.23
N ASN A 71 -23.25 -9.91 1.44
CA ASN A 71 -22.80 -10.99 0.57
C ASN A 71 -23.24 -10.74 -0.89
N GLY A 72 -22.29 -10.76 -1.81
CA GLY A 72 -22.48 -10.48 -3.23
C GLY A 72 -22.30 -9.00 -3.63
N SER A 73 -22.05 -8.09 -2.70
CA SER A 73 -21.86 -6.67 -3.01
C SER A 73 -20.64 -6.41 -3.91
N THR A 74 -20.74 -5.35 -4.71
CA THR A 74 -19.61 -4.79 -5.45
C THR A 74 -19.18 -3.48 -4.80
N ILE A 75 -17.90 -3.37 -4.49
CA ILE A 75 -17.23 -2.17 -3.97
C ILE A 75 -16.39 -1.61 -5.11
N VAL A 76 -16.68 -0.36 -5.49
CA VAL A 76 -15.97 0.37 -6.54
C VAL A 76 -15.13 1.45 -5.90
N VAL A 77 -13.82 1.40 -6.14
CA VAL A 77 -12.84 2.31 -5.55
C VAL A 77 -12.38 3.31 -6.61
N ARG A 78 -12.49 4.60 -6.30
CA ARG A 78 -12.05 5.69 -7.17
C ARG A 78 -10.52 5.86 -7.12
N ALA A 79 -9.99 6.54 -8.12
CA ALA A 79 -8.57 6.85 -8.26
C ALA A 79 -8.00 7.43 -6.97
N GLY A 80 -6.85 6.92 -6.55
CA GLY A 80 -6.19 7.41 -5.35
C GLY A 80 -5.17 6.46 -4.76
N VAL A 81 -4.38 7.04 -3.86
CA VAL A 81 -3.44 6.32 -3.00
C VAL A 81 -4.06 6.27 -1.61
N TYR A 82 -4.24 5.05 -1.12
CA TYR A 82 -4.83 4.79 0.19
C TYR A 82 -3.74 4.18 1.07
N TYR A 83 -3.26 4.96 2.04
CA TYR A 83 -2.25 4.52 2.99
C TYR A 83 -2.84 3.65 4.11
N GLU A 84 -2.01 2.79 4.67
CA GLU A 84 -2.36 1.87 5.76
C GLU A 84 -3.68 1.10 5.54
N VAL A 85 -3.89 0.58 4.33
CA VAL A 85 -5.11 -0.18 4.02
C VAL A 85 -5.00 -1.60 4.58
N ASN A 86 -5.84 -1.89 5.58
CA ASN A 86 -6.12 -3.23 6.07
C ASN A 86 -7.64 -3.50 6.04
N LEU A 87 -8.07 -4.38 5.14
CA LEU A 87 -9.46 -4.81 4.99
C LEU A 87 -9.84 -5.93 5.98
N GLY A 88 -8.87 -6.42 6.75
CA GLY A 88 -9.05 -7.51 7.68
C GLY A 88 -9.38 -8.83 6.99
N THR A 89 -10.15 -9.64 7.71
CA THR A 89 -10.65 -10.93 7.24
C THR A 89 -12.04 -10.78 6.65
N VAL A 90 -12.17 -11.11 5.37
CA VAL A 90 -13.42 -11.09 4.61
C VAL A 90 -14.00 -12.50 4.58
N SER A 91 -15.18 -12.66 5.18
CA SER A 91 -15.93 -13.93 5.27
C SER A 91 -17.27 -13.87 4.54
N LYS A 92 -17.34 -13.15 3.42
CA LYS A 92 -18.50 -13.02 2.55
C LYS A 92 -18.04 -12.77 1.13
N LYS A 93 -18.80 -13.22 0.13
CA LYS A 93 -18.49 -12.97 -1.27
C LYS A 93 -18.55 -11.48 -1.56
N ILE A 94 -17.49 -10.89 -2.09
CA ILE A 94 -17.47 -9.50 -2.57
C ILE A 94 -16.77 -9.40 -3.91
N THR A 95 -17.11 -8.36 -4.67
CA THR A 95 -16.25 -7.86 -5.75
C THR A 95 -15.63 -6.55 -5.28
N LEU A 96 -14.32 -6.48 -5.20
CA LEU A 96 -13.57 -5.25 -4.97
C LEU A 96 -12.94 -4.85 -6.30
N GLN A 97 -13.34 -3.70 -6.85
CA GLN A 97 -12.86 -3.26 -8.16
C GLN A 97 -12.47 -1.79 -8.18
N ALA A 98 -11.52 -1.44 -9.05
CA ALA A 98 -11.33 -0.04 -9.43
C ALA A 98 -12.52 0.46 -10.25
N TYR A 99 -12.74 1.77 -10.18
CA TYR A 99 -13.58 2.49 -11.12
C TYR A 99 -12.97 2.41 -12.53
N PRO A 100 -13.77 2.35 -13.60
CA PRO A 100 -13.28 2.32 -14.98
C PRO A 100 -12.18 3.36 -15.26
N HIS A 101 -11.06 2.87 -15.81
CA HIS A 101 -9.87 3.64 -16.20
C HIS A 101 -9.16 4.41 -15.09
N GLU A 102 -9.48 4.11 -13.82
CA GLU A 102 -8.88 4.77 -12.67
C GLU A 102 -7.80 3.91 -12.00
N GLN A 103 -6.76 4.57 -11.50
CA GLN A 103 -5.61 3.94 -10.84
C GLN A 103 -5.80 3.93 -9.32
N VAL A 104 -5.87 2.74 -8.73
CA VAL A 104 -6.11 2.55 -7.30
C VAL A 104 -4.93 1.84 -6.66
N HIS A 105 -4.32 2.46 -5.65
CA HIS A 105 -3.18 1.89 -4.93
C HIS A 105 -3.50 1.79 -3.44
N PHE A 106 -3.50 0.58 -2.92
CA PHE A 106 -3.57 0.28 -1.50
C PHE A 106 -2.16 0.02 -0.98
N LEU A 107 -1.75 0.83 -0.01
CA LEU A 107 -0.42 0.76 0.56
C LEU A 107 -0.46 0.19 1.98
N GLY A 108 0.51 -0.67 2.28
CA GLY A 108 0.82 -1.12 3.63
C GLY A 108 1.74 -0.16 4.40
N SER A 109 2.07 0.98 3.81
CA SER A 109 2.96 2.00 4.34
C SER A 109 2.21 3.29 4.65
N LYS A 110 2.93 4.24 5.25
CA LYS A 110 2.52 5.65 5.34
C LYS A 110 3.70 6.62 5.18
N PRO A 111 3.43 7.90 4.87
CA PRO A 111 4.46 8.93 4.85
C PRO A 111 5.13 9.12 6.21
N ALA A 112 6.46 9.27 6.20
CA ALA A 112 7.26 9.71 7.33
C ALA A 112 7.72 11.17 7.11
N THR A 113 7.46 12.02 8.09
CA THR A 113 7.73 13.47 8.03
C THR A 113 8.63 13.91 9.19
N GLY A 114 8.97 15.20 9.28
CA GLY A 114 9.71 15.74 10.43
C GLY A 114 11.22 15.44 10.41
N TRP A 115 11.80 15.34 9.21
CA TRP A 115 13.20 14.98 9.03
C TRP A 115 14.15 16.06 9.53
N THR A 116 15.19 15.66 10.26
CA THR A 116 16.31 16.51 10.67
C THR A 116 17.62 15.90 10.19
N LYS A 117 18.48 16.72 9.60
CA LYS A 117 19.83 16.30 9.22
C LYS A 117 20.71 16.13 10.46
N GLU A 118 21.39 15.00 10.57
CA GLU A 118 22.38 14.70 11.60
C GLU A 118 23.66 14.20 10.91
N GLN A 119 24.69 15.06 10.87
CA GLN A 119 25.94 14.76 10.15
C GLN A 119 25.69 14.43 8.67
N THR A 120 25.95 13.18 8.26
CA THR A 120 25.82 12.67 6.89
C THR A 120 24.48 11.98 6.62
N TYR A 121 23.67 11.72 7.66
CA TYR A 121 22.38 11.02 7.56
C TYR A 121 21.25 11.90 8.12
N TRP A 122 20.02 11.42 7.99
CA TRP A 122 18.80 12.13 8.36
C TRP A 122 17.99 11.25 9.28
N ARG A 123 17.28 11.87 10.22
CA ARG A 123 16.47 11.15 11.19
C ARG A 123 15.09 11.75 11.34
N THR A 124 14.14 10.91 11.74
CA THR A 124 12.84 11.32 12.25
C THR A 124 12.41 10.42 13.40
N ALA A 125 11.52 10.93 14.26
CA ALA A 125 10.88 10.13 15.29
C ALA A 125 9.99 9.07 14.62
N TRP A 126 10.19 7.80 14.98
CA TRP A 126 9.45 6.69 14.41
C TRP A 126 9.28 5.55 15.41
N THR A 127 8.02 5.24 15.76
CA THR A 127 7.71 4.03 16.53
C THR A 127 7.44 2.88 15.57
N ASN A 128 8.32 1.87 15.55
CA ASN A 128 8.17 0.71 14.67
C ASN A 128 6.99 -0.18 15.12
N PRO A 129 5.89 -0.28 14.36
CA PRO A 129 4.76 -1.13 14.71
C PRO A 129 5.06 -2.63 14.52
N LEU A 130 6.18 -2.96 13.88
CA LEU A 130 6.58 -4.33 13.55
C LEU A 130 7.57 -4.92 14.57
N ALA A 131 8.01 -4.14 15.56
CA ALA A 131 9.07 -4.52 16.49
C ALA A 131 8.75 -5.74 17.37
N SER A 132 7.46 -6.06 17.54
CA SER A 132 6.99 -7.21 18.34
C SER A 132 6.73 -8.47 17.51
N LEU A 133 6.94 -8.43 16.18
CA LEU A 133 6.71 -9.59 15.33
C LEU A 133 7.72 -10.70 15.63
N ASN A 134 7.20 -11.93 15.75
CA ASN A 134 8.04 -13.11 15.84
C ASN A 134 8.47 -13.55 14.43
N ILE A 135 9.59 -13.02 13.95
CA ILE A 135 10.14 -13.34 12.64
C ILE A 135 10.88 -14.68 12.71
N ASN A 136 10.23 -15.76 12.24
CA ASN A 136 10.80 -17.11 12.24
C ASN A 136 11.32 -17.50 10.85
N CYS A 137 12.27 -16.74 10.37
CA CYS A 137 12.88 -16.91 9.05
C CYS A 137 14.06 -17.89 9.14
N PRO A 138 14.08 -19.01 8.38
CA PRO A 138 15.19 -19.97 8.42
C PRO A 138 16.49 -19.30 7.96
N LYS A 139 17.58 -19.47 8.72
CA LYS A 139 18.87 -18.82 8.38
C LYS A 139 19.49 -19.39 7.12
N GLU A 140 19.15 -20.63 6.78
CA GLU A 140 19.68 -21.38 5.65
C GLU A 140 19.21 -20.81 4.30
N VAL A 141 18.09 -20.08 4.29
CA VAL A 141 17.55 -19.44 3.07
C VAL A 141 18.05 -18.01 2.86
N ILE A 142 18.91 -17.52 3.77
CA ILE A 142 19.40 -16.13 3.75
C ILE A 142 20.81 -16.06 3.24
N ASN A 143 21.01 -15.21 2.24
CA ASN A 143 22.35 -14.86 1.78
C ASN A 143 23.09 -14.13 2.92
N PRO A 144 24.23 -14.65 3.41
CA PRO A 144 24.96 -14.04 4.51
C PRO A 144 25.43 -12.60 4.26
N ALA A 145 25.53 -12.16 3.00
CA ALA A 145 25.83 -10.77 2.65
C ALA A 145 24.66 -9.80 2.96
N TYR A 146 23.46 -10.33 3.18
CA TYR A 146 22.24 -9.58 3.47
C TYR A 146 21.54 -10.14 4.72
N PRO A 147 22.17 -10.07 5.89
CA PRO A 147 21.68 -10.73 7.11
C PRO A 147 20.32 -10.18 7.58
N ASN A 148 19.95 -8.97 7.14
CA ASN A 148 18.68 -8.32 7.46
C ASN A 148 17.54 -8.69 6.49
N ALA A 149 17.75 -9.54 5.49
CA ALA A 149 16.76 -9.80 4.44
C ALA A 149 15.43 -10.41 4.94
N CYS A 150 15.40 -10.99 6.15
CA CYS A 150 14.17 -11.47 6.77
C CYS A 150 13.36 -10.39 7.49
N LEU A 151 13.97 -9.24 7.75
CA LEU A 151 13.33 -8.17 8.49
C LEU A 151 12.25 -7.51 7.62
N PRO A 152 11.03 -7.30 8.16
CA PRO A 152 9.90 -6.84 7.35
C PRO A 152 9.86 -5.32 7.17
N GLU A 153 10.74 -4.58 7.84
CA GLU A 153 10.80 -3.13 7.69
C GLU A 153 11.15 -2.75 6.25
N GLN A 154 10.40 -1.79 5.72
CA GLN A 154 10.66 -1.22 4.40
C GLN A 154 10.64 0.30 4.50
N VAL A 155 11.59 0.95 3.83
CA VAL A 155 11.64 2.40 3.71
C VAL A 155 11.87 2.74 2.24
N PHE A 156 11.08 3.68 1.72
CA PHE A 156 11.14 4.12 0.34
C PHE A 156 11.37 5.63 0.30
N VAL A 157 12.24 6.11 -0.58
CA VAL A 157 12.45 7.54 -0.85
C VAL A 157 12.14 7.79 -2.31
N ALA A 158 11.10 8.59 -2.58
CA ALA A 158 10.55 8.81 -3.92
C ALA A 158 10.29 7.49 -4.67
N GLY A 159 9.64 6.52 -4.00
CA GLY A 159 9.34 5.20 -4.55
C GLY A 159 10.52 4.22 -4.59
N ALA A 160 11.77 4.66 -4.43
CA ALA A 160 12.94 3.78 -4.44
C ALA A 160 13.16 3.12 -3.06
N PRO A 161 13.28 1.79 -2.97
CA PRO A 161 13.52 1.11 -1.70
C PRO A 161 14.94 1.38 -1.18
N LEU A 162 15.08 1.54 0.13
CA LEU A 162 16.35 1.60 0.83
C LEU A 162 16.73 0.22 1.39
N ALA A 163 18.03 -0.07 1.46
CA ALA A 163 18.54 -1.30 2.08
C ALA A 163 18.68 -1.13 3.61
N GLN A 164 18.17 -2.09 4.38
CA GLN A 164 18.28 -2.08 5.84
C GLN A 164 19.68 -2.46 6.32
N VAL A 165 20.25 -1.67 7.23
CA VAL A 165 21.50 -1.98 7.93
C VAL A 165 21.24 -2.30 9.40
N THR A 166 22.20 -2.95 10.06
CA THR A 166 22.07 -3.41 11.45
C THR A 166 22.53 -2.37 12.45
N THR A 167 23.43 -1.46 12.05
CA THR A 167 23.93 -0.39 12.92
C THR A 167 23.76 0.98 12.30
N LYS A 168 23.61 2.01 13.15
CA LYS A 168 23.55 3.40 12.70
C LYS A 168 24.79 3.84 11.90
N ALA A 169 25.97 3.29 12.23
CA ALA A 169 27.23 3.65 11.58
C ALA A 169 27.27 3.26 10.08
N GLU A 170 26.46 2.29 9.67
CA GLU A 170 26.38 1.83 8.28
C GLU A 170 25.41 2.66 7.41
N VAL A 171 24.73 3.64 8.00
CA VAL A 171 23.75 4.48 7.30
C VAL A 171 24.46 5.42 6.33
N VAL A 172 24.31 5.13 5.04
CA VAL A 172 24.80 5.91 3.90
C VAL A 172 23.68 6.02 2.85
N ALA A 173 23.88 6.79 1.79
CA ALA A 173 22.92 6.91 0.70
C ALA A 173 22.45 5.53 0.21
N GLY A 174 21.14 5.38 0.02
CA GLY A 174 20.51 4.11 -0.35
C GLY A 174 20.23 3.16 0.84
N LYS A 175 20.56 3.54 2.08
CA LYS A 175 20.39 2.68 3.26
C LYS A 175 19.57 3.35 4.37
N PHE A 176 18.96 2.52 5.22
CA PHE A 176 18.25 2.94 6.41
C PHE A 176 18.55 2.07 7.63
N PHE A 177 18.39 2.63 8.82
CA PHE A 177 18.48 1.93 10.10
C PHE A 177 17.22 2.23 10.92
N MET A 178 16.53 1.17 11.36
CA MET A 178 15.37 1.26 12.23
C MET A 178 15.80 1.06 13.70
N ASP A 179 15.90 2.16 14.46
CA ASP A 179 16.23 2.13 15.89
C ASP A 179 14.95 1.98 16.72
N SER A 180 14.45 0.76 16.81
CA SER A 180 13.22 0.44 17.55
C SER A 180 13.32 0.76 19.05
N ALA A 181 14.53 0.71 19.63
CA ALA A 181 14.76 0.98 21.05
C ALA A 181 14.58 2.46 21.38
N ASN A 182 15.15 3.34 20.54
CA ASN A 182 15.06 4.80 20.73
C ASN A 182 13.89 5.44 19.96
N LYS A 183 13.12 4.65 19.19
CA LYS A 183 12.00 5.10 18.36
C LYS A 183 12.44 6.16 17.34
N VAL A 184 13.51 5.86 16.60
CA VAL A 184 14.07 6.73 15.56
C VAL A 184 14.29 5.95 14.28
N LEU A 185 13.90 6.53 13.14
CA LEU A 185 14.28 6.05 11.82
C LEU A 185 15.41 6.92 11.29
N TYR A 186 16.49 6.29 10.84
CA TYR A 186 17.61 6.95 10.16
C TYR A 186 17.66 6.54 8.70
N ILE A 187 17.90 7.49 7.80
CA ILE A 187 18.15 7.25 6.37
C ILE A 187 19.39 8.01 5.92
N GLY A 188 20.17 7.43 5.00
CA GLY A 188 21.32 8.13 4.42
C GLY A 188 21.00 8.84 3.10
N THR A 189 19.86 8.52 2.47
CA THR A 189 19.35 9.25 1.30
C THR A 189 18.71 10.56 1.75
N ASP A 190 19.06 11.67 1.10
CA ASP A 190 18.44 12.98 1.30
C ASP A 190 16.92 12.95 0.93
N PRO A 191 15.99 13.14 1.89
CA PRO A 191 14.55 13.22 1.71
C PRO A 191 14.01 14.64 1.44
N THR A 192 14.83 15.70 1.34
CA THR A 192 14.31 17.04 1.04
C THR A 192 13.54 17.01 -0.28
N SER A 193 12.30 17.50 -0.22
CA SER A 193 11.38 17.53 -1.35
C SER A 193 11.11 16.14 -1.95
N LYS A 194 11.23 15.05 -1.18
CA LYS A 194 10.90 13.69 -1.59
C LYS A 194 9.97 13.04 -0.60
N LEU A 195 8.99 12.28 -1.10
CA LEU A 195 8.17 11.45 -0.24
C LEU A 195 9.05 10.37 0.40
N VAL A 196 8.96 10.21 1.71
CA VAL A 196 9.50 9.03 2.40
C VAL A 196 8.34 8.22 2.92
N GLU A 197 8.27 6.95 2.52
CA GLU A 197 7.22 6.01 2.93
C GLU A 197 7.84 4.90 3.75
N VAL A 198 7.16 4.48 4.81
CA VAL A 198 7.65 3.43 5.70
C VAL A 198 6.55 2.39 5.88
N GLY A 199 6.89 1.13 5.65
CA GLY A 199 5.98 0.00 5.84
C GLY A 199 5.50 -0.12 7.29
N THR A 200 4.20 -0.25 7.49
CA THR A 200 3.57 -0.36 8.82
C THR A 200 2.63 -1.55 8.95
N LEU A 201 2.12 -2.09 7.85
CA LEU A 201 1.19 -3.21 7.83
C LEU A 201 1.78 -4.44 7.16
N THR A 202 1.54 -5.60 7.78
CA THR A 202 1.98 -6.90 7.26
C THR A 202 1.03 -7.48 6.21
N ARG A 203 -0.23 -7.04 6.20
CA ARG A 203 -1.29 -7.54 5.30
C ARG A 203 -2.33 -6.48 5.00
N GLY A 204 -2.81 -6.48 3.76
CA GLY A 204 -3.92 -5.66 3.30
C GLY A 204 -5.26 -6.37 3.26
N LEU A 205 -5.29 -7.65 2.88
CA LEU A 205 -6.56 -8.38 2.70
C LEU A 205 -6.40 -9.88 2.92
N GLN A 206 -7.36 -10.46 3.64
CA GLN A 206 -7.50 -11.90 3.78
C GLN A 206 -8.91 -12.36 3.42
N PHE A 207 -9.04 -13.39 2.59
CA PHE A 207 -10.31 -14.08 2.37
C PHE A 207 -10.40 -15.37 3.18
N TYR A 208 -11.51 -15.58 3.86
CA TYR A 208 -11.86 -16.83 4.55
C TYR A 208 -12.81 -17.69 3.70
N PRO A 209 -12.98 -18.99 4.01
CA PRO A 209 -13.73 -19.91 3.15
C PRO A 209 -15.12 -19.42 2.71
N ALA A 210 -15.85 -18.73 3.59
CA ALA A 210 -17.16 -18.15 3.29
C ALA A 210 -17.16 -17.03 2.22
N ALA A 211 -15.99 -16.52 1.85
CA ALA A 211 -15.81 -15.54 0.77
C ALA A 211 -15.57 -16.19 -0.60
N ALA A 212 -15.88 -17.47 -0.77
CA ALA A 212 -15.70 -18.18 -2.03
C ALA A 212 -16.39 -17.44 -3.20
N GLY A 213 -15.71 -17.41 -4.35
CA GLY A 213 -16.20 -16.66 -5.52
C GLY A 213 -15.98 -15.15 -5.47
N SER A 214 -15.23 -14.62 -4.48
CA SER A 214 -14.88 -13.20 -4.46
C SER A 214 -13.93 -12.80 -5.59
N ARG A 215 -13.93 -11.52 -5.91
CA ARG A 215 -13.16 -10.96 -7.02
C ARG A 215 -12.39 -9.72 -6.57
N VAL A 216 -11.14 -9.60 -6.98
CA VAL A 216 -10.32 -8.38 -6.84
C VAL A 216 -9.85 -7.97 -8.22
N LEU A 217 -10.25 -6.77 -8.66
CA LEU A 217 -10.19 -6.37 -10.06
C LEU A 217 -9.57 -4.96 -10.18
N GLY A 218 -8.41 -4.83 -10.81
CA GLY A 218 -7.85 -3.49 -11.06
C GLY A 218 -7.34 -2.78 -9.81
N ILE A 219 -6.86 -3.50 -8.78
CA ILE A 219 -6.35 -2.89 -7.54
C ILE A 219 -4.84 -3.14 -7.41
N GLY A 220 -4.09 -2.09 -7.07
CA GLY A 220 -2.69 -2.20 -6.69
C GLY A 220 -2.53 -2.45 -5.19
N PHE A 221 -1.70 -3.41 -4.81
CA PHE A 221 -1.27 -3.68 -3.44
C PHE A 221 0.24 -3.51 -3.34
N ALA A 222 0.70 -2.51 -2.59
CA ALA A 222 2.12 -2.24 -2.50
C ALA A 222 2.63 -1.87 -1.10
N GLN A 223 3.93 -2.03 -0.91
CA GLN A 223 4.64 -1.62 0.30
C GLN A 223 4.08 -2.24 1.59
N TYR A 224 3.56 -3.48 1.52
CA TYR A 224 3.22 -4.25 2.71
C TYR A 224 4.44 -4.97 3.25
N SER A 225 4.68 -4.79 4.55
CA SER A 225 5.69 -5.46 5.37
C SER A 225 5.33 -6.93 5.65
N SER A 226 4.92 -7.68 4.63
CA SER A 226 4.68 -9.13 4.74
C SER A 226 5.97 -9.86 5.13
N TYR A 227 5.88 -10.96 5.87
CA TYR A 227 7.06 -11.58 6.46
C TYR A 227 6.98 -13.09 6.50
N TRP A 228 8.13 -13.73 6.76
CA TRP A 228 8.19 -15.16 6.98
C TRP A 228 7.69 -15.50 8.39
N GLY A 229 6.43 -15.90 8.51
CA GLY A 229 5.79 -16.25 9.79
C GLY A 229 4.27 -16.37 9.65
N ASP A 230 3.52 -15.78 10.58
CA ASP A 230 2.04 -15.92 10.65
C ASP A 230 1.30 -15.22 9.51
N VAL A 231 1.91 -14.20 8.90
CA VAL A 231 1.32 -13.42 7.81
C VAL A 231 2.02 -13.73 6.50
N LEU A 232 1.42 -14.63 5.75
CA LEU A 232 2.08 -15.29 4.63
C LEU A 232 2.09 -14.49 3.32
N ALA A 233 1.39 -13.35 3.22
CA ALA A 233 1.40 -12.45 2.07
C ALA A 233 0.66 -11.13 2.33
N ALA A 234 0.90 -10.10 1.50
CA ALA A 234 0.14 -8.85 1.49
C ALA A 234 -1.36 -9.09 1.24
N VAL A 235 -1.68 -10.04 0.34
CA VAL A 235 -3.03 -10.58 0.16
C VAL A 235 -2.98 -12.10 0.27
N ASN A 236 -3.82 -12.69 1.12
CA ASN A 236 -3.96 -14.14 1.20
C ASN A 236 -5.41 -14.61 1.19
N SER A 237 -5.62 -15.88 0.84
CA SER A 237 -6.96 -16.45 0.78
C SER A 237 -7.00 -17.93 1.15
N TYR A 238 -8.04 -18.30 1.90
CA TYR A 238 -8.51 -19.66 2.16
C TYR A 238 -9.86 -19.93 1.45
N ALA A 239 -10.30 -19.01 0.59
CA ALA A 239 -11.57 -19.07 -0.12
C ALA A 239 -11.38 -19.67 -1.52
N ASP A 240 -12.20 -20.64 -1.88
CA ASP A 240 -12.19 -21.26 -3.21
C ASP A 240 -12.76 -20.31 -4.28
N ASN A 241 -12.40 -20.56 -5.54
CA ASN A 241 -12.96 -19.92 -6.73
C ASN A 241 -12.76 -18.39 -6.77
N LEU A 242 -11.65 -17.87 -6.25
CA LEU A 242 -11.36 -16.44 -6.38
C LEU A 242 -10.99 -16.04 -7.82
N THR A 243 -11.21 -14.77 -8.15
CA THR A 243 -10.63 -14.14 -9.35
C THR A 243 -9.82 -12.92 -8.96
N ILE A 244 -8.54 -12.91 -9.32
CA ILE A 244 -7.65 -11.74 -9.26
C ILE A 244 -7.31 -11.36 -10.69
N ASP A 245 -7.73 -10.17 -11.12
CA ASP A 245 -7.62 -9.76 -12.52
C ASP A 245 -7.14 -8.32 -12.63
N MET A 246 -6.19 -8.07 -13.52
CA MET A 246 -5.66 -6.72 -13.78
C MET A 246 -5.15 -5.99 -12.52
N CYS A 247 -4.66 -6.72 -11.53
CA CYS A 247 -4.13 -6.14 -10.31
C CYS A 247 -2.62 -5.90 -10.42
N SER A 248 -2.05 -5.09 -9.52
CA SER A 248 -0.61 -5.01 -9.33
C SER A 248 -0.22 -5.35 -7.89
N PHE A 249 0.88 -6.07 -7.72
CA PHE A 249 1.43 -6.46 -6.42
C PHE A 249 2.91 -6.12 -6.40
N VAL A 250 3.27 -5.02 -5.74
CA VAL A 250 4.60 -4.41 -5.93
C VAL A 250 5.26 -4.04 -4.61
N GLN A 251 6.57 -4.23 -4.49
CA GLN A 251 7.34 -3.77 -3.33
C GLN A 251 6.87 -4.33 -1.98
N ASN A 252 6.30 -5.53 -1.94
CA ASN A 252 5.96 -6.18 -0.67
C ASN A 252 7.19 -6.88 -0.09
N ALA A 253 7.40 -6.77 1.23
CA ALA A 253 8.64 -7.22 1.90
C ALA A 253 8.93 -8.71 1.68
N ALA A 254 7.93 -9.58 1.77
CA ALA A 254 8.07 -11.00 1.48
C ALA A 254 7.17 -11.44 0.34
N GLN A 255 6.02 -12.05 0.65
CA GLN A 255 5.11 -12.59 -0.35
C GLN A 255 4.01 -11.58 -0.67
N ALA A 256 3.66 -11.46 -1.95
CA ALA A 256 2.65 -10.51 -2.41
C ALA A 256 1.24 -11.12 -2.36
N LEU A 257 1.05 -12.29 -2.98
CA LEU A 257 -0.22 -12.98 -3.08
C LEU A 257 -0.09 -14.46 -2.75
N LYS A 258 -0.95 -14.98 -1.85
CA LYS A 258 -0.93 -16.39 -1.48
C LYS A 258 -2.30 -17.06 -1.37
N PHE A 259 -2.44 -18.24 -1.94
CA PHE A 259 -3.66 -19.05 -1.88
C PHE A 259 -3.46 -20.35 -1.09
N PHE A 260 -4.47 -20.68 -0.29
CA PHE A 260 -4.70 -21.94 0.43
C PHE A 260 -6.06 -22.51 0.02
N ALA A 261 -6.32 -22.53 -1.28
CA ALA A 261 -7.65 -22.72 -1.83
C ALA A 261 -7.62 -23.24 -3.27
N LYS A 262 -8.75 -23.71 -3.76
CA LYS A 262 -8.92 -24.34 -5.08
C LYS A 262 -9.48 -23.35 -6.10
N ASN A 263 -9.16 -23.61 -7.38
CA ASN A 263 -9.80 -22.97 -8.54
C ASN A 263 -9.69 -21.43 -8.57
N THR A 264 -8.66 -20.86 -7.96
CA THR A 264 -8.41 -19.42 -8.08
C THR A 264 -7.81 -19.10 -9.45
N ILE A 265 -8.34 -18.06 -10.10
CA ILE A 265 -7.82 -17.53 -11.35
C ILE A 265 -7.05 -16.25 -11.03
N VAL A 266 -5.78 -16.20 -11.42
CA VAL A 266 -4.98 -14.96 -11.47
C VAL A 266 -4.62 -14.71 -12.92
N ARG A 267 -4.98 -13.55 -13.46
CA ARG A 267 -4.66 -13.20 -14.86
C ARG A 267 -4.41 -11.70 -15.02
N SER A 268 -3.71 -11.35 -16.10
CA SER A 268 -3.42 -9.97 -16.52
C SER A 268 -2.84 -9.08 -15.41
N SER A 269 -2.20 -9.67 -14.40
CA SER A 269 -1.76 -8.99 -13.19
C SER A 269 -0.24 -8.88 -13.15
N VAL A 270 0.26 -7.82 -12.52
CA VAL A 270 1.69 -7.51 -12.42
C VAL A 270 2.21 -7.88 -11.03
N PHE A 271 3.32 -8.61 -10.99
CA PHE A 271 4.06 -8.89 -9.76
C PHE A 271 5.50 -8.42 -9.95
N SER A 272 5.95 -7.45 -9.15
CA SER A 272 7.28 -6.88 -9.32
C SER A 272 7.89 -6.45 -8.00
N TYR A 273 9.21 -6.55 -7.86
CA TYR A 273 9.96 -6.08 -6.69
C TYR A 273 9.44 -6.60 -5.33
N ASN A 274 8.88 -7.82 -5.27
CA ASN A 274 8.50 -8.45 -4.01
C ASN A 274 9.69 -9.26 -3.46
N GLY A 275 9.95 -9.21 -2.15
CA GLY A 275 11.21 -9.71 -1.60
C GLY A 275 11.35 -11.23 -1.57
N GLN A 276 10.25 -11.99 -1.46
CA GLN A 276 10.28 -13.45 -1.48
C GLN A 276 9.58 -14.03 -2.71
N ASN A 277 8.23 -13.98 -2.75
CA ASN A 277 7.44 -14.54 -3.85
C ASN A 277 6.43 -13.50 -4.34
N GLY A 278 6.26 -13.39 -5.67
CA GLY A 278 5.13 -12.65 -6.23
C GLY A 278 3.80 -13.36 -5.94
N LEU A 279 3.74 -14.65 -6.27
CA LEU A 279 2.55 -15.49 -6.16
C LEU A 279 2.93 -16.85 -5.58
N GLY A 280 2.17 -17.33 -4.59
CA GLY A 280 2.28 -18.69 -4.05
C GLY A 280 0.92 -19.39 -3.98
N CYS A 281 0.88 -20.67 -4.33
CA CYS A 281 -0.33 -21.48 -4.29
C CYS A 281 -0.06 -22.78 -3.54
N ASN A 282 -0.76 -22.99 -2.43
CA ASN A 282 -0.76 -24.24 -1.67
C ASN A 282 -2.19 -24.76 -1.60
N LYS A 283 -2.35 -26.08 -1.61
CA LYS A 283 -3.64 -26.74 -1.45
C LYS A 283 -3.48 -27.95 -0.57
#